data_AF-A0A961ME78-F1
#
_entry.id   AF-A0A961ME78-F1
#
_cell.length_a   1.000
_cell.length_b   1.000
_cell.length_c   1.000
_cell.angle_alpha   90.00
_cell.angle_beta   90.00
_cell.angle_gamma   90.00
#
_symmetry.space_group_name_H-M   'P 1'
#
loop_
_entity.id
_entity.type
_entity.pdbx_description
1 polymer ?
#
loop_
_entity_poly.entity_id
_entity_poly.type
_entity_poly.pdbx_seq_one_letter_code
_entity_poly.pdbx_strand_id
1 'polypeptide(L)'
;MEPRDPDDPKGLVRESYRIEGITDAECRSILMDWALSLPLEADQAAAAARLMARRAVPGHPMTALLAEAAQAKTGAVRRGGRAGRLSGSSTGGKTS
;
A
#
# COMPACT_ATOMS: atom_id res chain seq x y z
N MET A 1 12.60 -12.57 15.63
CA MET A 1 11.62 -11.84 14.81
C MET A 1 12.22 -10.47 14.56
N GLU A 2 12.66 -10.15 13.34
CA GLU A 2 13.15 -8.80 13.04
C GLU A 2 12.07 -7.77 13.44
N PRO A 3 12.43 -6.65 14.07
CA PRO A 3 11.47 -5.61 14.37
C PRO A 3 10.81 -5.17 13.07
N ARG A 4 9.49 -5.30 13.03
CA ARG A 4 8.65 -4.99 11.88
C ARG A 4 8.68 -3.48 11.67
N ASP A 5 9.17 -3.05 10.52
CA ASP A 5 9.28 -1.64 10.17
C ASP A 5 7.87 -1.02 10.13
N PRO A 6 7.57 0.01 10.94
CA PRO A 6 6.24 0.61 10.96
C PRO A 6 5.89 1.28 9.63
N ASP A 7 6.89 1.74 8.87
CA ASP A 7 6.70 2.34 7.55
C ASP A 7 6.67 1.28 6.45
N ASP A 8 7.10 0.04 6.69
CA ASP A 8 7.02 -1.07 5.73
C ASP A 8 6.68 -2.40 6.44
N PRO A 9 5.44 -2.55 6.95
CA PRO A 9 5.08 -3.65 7.86
C PRO A 9 5.19 -5.03 7.22
N LYS A 10 5.15 -5.12 5.89
CA LYS A 10 5.29 -6.36 5.14
C LYS A 10 6.69 -6.52 4.52
N GLY A 11 7.56 -5.51 4.60
CA GLY A 11 8.88 -5.54 3.95
C GLY A 11 8.83 -5.47 2.42
N LEU A 12 7.72 -5.00 1.84
CA LEU A 12 7.47 -5.01 0.39
C LEU A 12 8.36 -4.00 -0.34
N VAL A 13 8.45 -2.78 0.21
CA VAL A 13 9.30 -1.74 -0.35
C VAL A 13 10.75 -2.17 -0.22
N ARG A 14 11.15 -2.71 0.94
CA ARG A 14 12.48 -3.29 1.15
C ARG A 14 12.82 -4.35 0.10
N GLU A 15 11.89 -5.24 -0.21
CA GLU A 15 12.14 -6.35 -1.13
C GLU A 15 12.26 -5.90 -2.58
N SER A 16 11.50 -4.87 -2.99
CA SER A 16 11.59 -4.33 -4.35
C SER A 16 13.02 -3.94 -4.75
N TYR A 17 13.80 -3.37 -3.82
CA TYR A 17 15.20 -2.99 -4.04
C TYR A 17 16.17 -4.18 -4.20
N ARG A 18 15.71 -5.40 -3.90
CA ARG A 18 16.52 -6.63 -4.03
C ARG A 18 16.17 -7.43 -5.27
N ILE A 19 15.09 -7.07 -5.96
CA ILE A 19 14.66 -7.76 -7.18
C ILE A 19 15.45 -7.17 -8.34
N GLU A 20 16.38 -7.95 -8.88
CA GLU A 20 17.15 -7.56 -10.06
C GLU A 20 16.23 -7.43 -11.28
N GLY A 21 16.38 -6.35 -12.04
CA GLY A 21 15.61 -6.12 -13.27
C GLY A 21 14.13 -5.77 -13.06
N ILE A 22 13.71 -5.44 -11.83
CA ILE A 22 12.33 -5.04 -11.53
C ILE A 22 11.88 -3.85 -12.36
N THR A 23 10.67 -3.93 -12.91
CA THR A 23 10.10 -2.89 -13.77
C THR A 23 9.30 -1.84 -12.98
N ASP A 24 9.05 -0.69 -13.60
CA ASP A 24 8.14 0.33 -13.07
C ASP A 24 6.71 -0.20 -12.80
N ALA A 25 6.22 -1.12 -13.64
CA ALA A 25 4.89 -1.70 -13.49
C ALA A 25 4.79 -2.59 -12.24
N GLU A 26 5.84 -3.38 -11.96
CA GLU A 26 5.95 -4.21 -10.77
C GLU A 26 6.13 -3.35 -9.51
N CYS A 27 7.01 -2.34 -9.57
CA CYS A 27 7.18 -1.41 -8.46
C CYS A 27 5.87 -0.68 -8.11
N ARG A 28 5.09 -0.26 -9.09
CA ARG A 28 3.77 0.36 -8.86
C ARG A 28 2.79 -0.59 -8.17
N SER A 29 2.79 -1.86 -8.58
CA SER A 29 1.95 -2.89 -7.94
C SER A 29 2.37 -3.12 -6.47
N ILE A 30 3.67 -3.19 -6.22
CA ILE A 30 4.24 -3.31 -4.87
C ILE A 30 3.91 -2.09 -4.01
N LEU A 31 4.06 -0.88 -4.54
CA LEU A 31 3.73 0.36 -3.83
C LEU A 31 2.24 0.40 -3.44
N MET A 32 1.35 -0.09 -4.31
CA MET A 32 -0.07 -0.16 -3.99
C MET A 32 -0.37 -1.19 -2.88
N ASP A 33 0.22 -2.39 -2.91
CA ASP A 33 0.04 -3.36 -1.81
C ASP A 33 0.65 -2.85 -0.48
N TRP A 34 1.78 -2.14 -0.56
CA TRP A 34 2.37 -1.46 0.58
C TRP A 34 1.42 -0.44 1.20
N ALA A 35 0.85 0.46 0.39
CA ALA A 35 -0.09 1.47 0.86
C ALA A 35 -1.35 0.85 1.50
N LEU A 36 -1.84 -0.28 0.97
CA LEU A 36 -2.96 -1.04 1.52
C LEU A 36 -2.63 -1.79 2.82
N SER A 37 -1.34 -1.98 3.12
CA SER A 37 -0.88 -2.66 4.33
C SER A 37 -0.69 -1.73 5.53
N LEU A 38 -0.68 -0.42 5.30
CA LEU A 38 -0.56 0.58 6.34
C LEU A 38 -1.88 0.72 7.16
N PRO A 39 -1.80 1.13 8.44
CA PRO A 39 -2.97 1.53 9.21
C PRO A 39 -3.80 2.59 8.48
N LEU A 40 -5.11 2.61 8.72
CA LEU A 40 -6.03 3.54 8.06
C LEU A 40 -5.69 5.01 8.36
N GLU A 41 -5.18 5.26 9.56
CA GLU A 41 -4.81 6.56 10.08
C GLU A 41 -3.36 6.94 9.71
N ALA A 42 -2.62 6.07 9.02
CA ALA A 42 -1.24 6.34 8.66
C ALA A 42 -1.14 7.43 7.60
N ASP A 43 -0.23 8.37 7.82
CA ASP A 43 0.18 9.33 6.79
C ASP A 43 1.08 8.63 5.78
N GLN A 44 0.48 8.18 4.67
CA GLN A 44 1.18 7.46 3.61
C GLN A 44 2.26 8.32 2.94
N ALA A 45 2.02 9.62 2.79
CA ALA A 45 3.00 10.53 2.18
C ALA A 45 4.22 10.66 3.09
N ALA A 46 4.01 10.84 4.40
CA ALA A 46 5.10 10.88 5.37
C ALA A 46 5.84 9.53 5.46
N ALA A 47 5.13 8.40 5.41
CA ALA A 47 5.74 7.07 5.41
C ALA A 47 6.59 6.83 4.15
N ALA A 48 6.08 7.22 2.97
CA ALA A 48 6.82 7.16 1.71
C ALA A 48 8.08 8.05 1.75
N ALA A 49 7.96 9.27 2.28
CA ALA A 49 9.09 10.20 2.45
C ALA A 49 10.18 9.61 3.35
N ARG A 50 9.78 9.01 4.49
CA ARG A 50 10.72 8.31 5.38
C ARG A 50 11.37 7.15 4.65
N LEU A 51 10.62 6.27 4.00
CA LEU A 51 11.18 5.14 3.22
C LEU A 51 12.17 5.59 2.15
N MET A 52 11.83 6.64 1.39
CA MET A 52 12.71 7.22 0.37
C MET A 52 14.03 7.69 0.99
N ALA A 53 13.98 8.44 2.10
CA ALA A 53 15.18 9.01 2.72
C ALA A 53 16.20 7.96 3.17
N ARG A 54 15.75 6.77 3.58
CA ARG A 54 16.60 5.66 4.06
C ARG A 54 16.98 4.64 3.00
N ARG A 55 16.25 4.57 1.88
CA ARG A 55 16.43 3.52 0.86
C ARG A 55 16.63 4.03 -0.56
N ALA A 56 16.72 5.34 -0.78
CA ALA A 56 16.93 5.89 -2.12
C ALA A 56 18.17 5.26 -2.77
N VAL A 57 17.95 4.64 -3.93
CA VAL A 57 19.00 4.11 -4.79
C VAL A 57 18.88 4.82 -6.14
N PRO A 58 19.91 5.54 -6.59
CA PRO A 58 19.88 6.21 -7.88
C PRO A 58 19.53 5.24 -9.02
N GLY A 59 18.56 5.61 -9.85
CA GLY A 59 18.12 4.81 -11.00
C GLY A 59 17.17 3.66 -10.69
N HIS A 60 16.85 3.38 -9.41
CA HIS A 60 15.88 2.33 -9.07
C HIS A 60 14.44 2.86 -9.22
N PRO A 61 13.54 2.17 -9.95
CA PRO A 61 12.18 2.67 -10.20
C PRO A 61 11.35 2.90 -8.93
N MET A 62 11.52 2.07 -7.89
CA MET A 62 10.89 2.29 -6.59
C MET A 62 11.26 3.63 -5.94
N THR A 63 12.48 4.15 -6.14
CA THR A 63 12.89 5.43 -5.54
C THR A 63 12.08 6.60 -6.13
N ALA A 64 11.87 6.61 -7.45
CA ALA A 64 11.06 7.63 -8.11
C ALA A 64 9.60 7.59 -7.63
N LEU A 65 9.01 6.39 -7.54
CA LEU A 65 7.64 6.23 -7.09
C LEU A 65 7.42 6.64 -5.63
N LEU A 66 8.38 6.36 -4.73
CA LEU A 66 8.32 6.85 -3.35
C LEU A 66 8.41 8.38 -3.28
N ALA A 67 9.20 9.01 -4.15
CA ALA A 67 9.28 10.46 -4.24
C ALA A 67 7.95 11.08 -4.70
N GLU A 68 7.27 10.46 -5.65
CA GLU A 68 5.94 10.88 -6.09
C GLU A 68 4.89 10.70 -4.98
N ALA A 69 4.90 9.54 -4.30
CA ALA A 69 3.99 9.24 -3.20
C ALA A 69 4.19 10.19 -2.01
N ALA A 70 5.44 10.60 -1.72
CA ALA A 70 5.76 11.57 -0.69
C ALA A 70 5.19 12.98 -0.97
N GLN A 71 4.98 13.31 -2.25
CA GLN A 71 4.44 14.59 -2.69
C GLN A 71 2.92 14.56 -2.90
N ALA A 72 2.31 13.38 -2.86
CA ALA A 72 0.88 13.24 -3.03
C ALA A 72 0.14 13.93 -1.87
N LYS A 73 -0.69 14.93 -2.20
CA LYS A 73 -1.56 15.58 -1.21
C LYS A 73 -2.50 14.52 -0.62
N THR A 74 -2.50 14.38 0.69
CA THR A 74 -3.35 13.46 1.49
C THR A 74 -4.82 13.86 1.40
N GLY A 75 -5.44 13.72 0.23
CA GLY A 75 -6.80 14.17 -0.06
C GLY A 75 -7.80 13.05 -0.37
N ALA A 76 -7.37 11.79 -0.46
CA ALA A 76 -8.24 10.71 -0.92
C ALA A 76 -8.28 9.56 0.09
N VAL A 77 -9.10 9.71 1.14
CA VAL A 77 -9.71 8.58 1.84
C VAL A 77 -10.54 7.80 0.81
N ARG A 78 -9.96 6.77 0.20
CA ARG A 78 -10.70 5.84 -0.65
C ARG A 78 -11.46 4.86 0.23
N ARG A 79 -12.66 5.32 0.56
CA ARG A 79 -13.81 4.58 1.09
C ARG A 79 -13.97 3.23 0.36
N GLY A 80 -13.96 2.15 1.14
CA GLY A 80 -14.88 1.03 0.97
C GLY A 80 -14.67 0.09 -0.22
N GLY A 81 -13.90 -0.97 0.01
CA GLY A 81 -13.91 -2.18 -0.83
C GLY A 81 -14.15 -3.46 -0.02
N ARG A 82 -14.99 -3.44 1.02
CA ARG A 82 -15.37 -4.66 1.76
C ARG A 82 -16.78 -4.61 2.39
N ALA A 83 -17.74 -3.95 1.73
CA ALA A 83 -19.16 -4.15 2.00
C ALA A 83 -19.77 -4.86 0.78
N GLY A 84 -20.09 -6.14 0.92
CA GLY A 84 -20.66 -6.94 -0.18
C GLY A 84 -20.54 -8.46 -0.02
N ARG A 85 -19.99 -8.96 1.08
CA ARG A 85 -19.99 -10.40 1.42
C ARG A 85 -20.57 -10.69 2.81
N LEU A 86 -21.80 -10.25 3.03
CA LEU A 86 -22.74 -10.71 4.07
C LEU A 86 -24.13 -10.39 3.47
N SER A 87 -25.10 -11.27 3.21
CA SER A 87 -25.35 -12.66 3.58
C SER A 87 -26.18 -13.28 2.46
N GLY A 88 -25.91 -14.55 2.14
CA GLY A 88 -26.84 -15.37 1.38
C GLY A 88 -28.12 -15.66 2.16
N SER A 89 -29.20 -15.86 1.42
CA SER A 89 -30.30 -16.82 1.62
C SER A 89 -30.83 -17.06 3.05
N SER A 90 -32.11 -16.74 3.31
CA SER A 90 -33.16 -17.76 3.52
C SER A 90 -34.56 -17.18 3.80
N THR A 91 -35.58 -17.87 3.27
CA THR A 91 -36.92 -18.14 3.85
C THR A 91 -38.02 -17.06 3.90
N GLY A 92 -38.99 -17.21 2.98
CA GLY A 92 -40.38 -17.62 3.32
C GLY A 92 -41.43 -16.59 3.77
N GLY A 93 -42.62 -16.67 3.15
CA GLY A 93 -43.90 -16.62 3.90
C GLY A 93 -44.83 -15.40 3.75
N LYS A 94 -45.86 -15.56 2.88
CA LYS A 94 -47.31 -15.28 3.04
C LYS A 94 -47.87 -13.95 3.59
N THR A 95 -49.04 -13.62 3.00
CA THR A 95 -50.22 -12.85 3.46
C THR A 95 -50.10 -11.33 3.61
N SER A 96 -50.91 -10.57 2.86
CA SER A 96 -52.32 -10.31 3.20
C SER A 96 -53.11 -9.90 1.96
#